data_AF-A0A3R8LMT3-F1
#
_entry.id   AF-A0A3R8LMT3-F1
#
_cell.length_a   1.000
_cell.length_b   1.000
_cell.length_c   1.000
_cell.angle_alpha   90.00
_cell.angle_beta   90.00
_cell.angle_gamma   90.00
#
_symmetry.space_group_name_H-M   'P 1'
#
loop_
_entity.id
_entity.type
_entity.pdbx_description
1 polymer ?
#
loop_
_entity_poly.entity_id
_entity_poly.type
_entity_poly.pdbx_seq_one_letter_code
_entity_poly.pdbx_strand_id
1 'polypeptide(L)'
;MVSSLTTALNEIRAIEQHITMVDDPVQYRVVNRAYSLPKNCRAGLPMDEARQALASHQARLGNMDKSRLDDEEKGIIDARRAVMQAAGRLYAARQSAVLGV
;
A
#
# COMPACT_ATOMS: atom_id res chain seq x y z
N MET A 1 -18.87 9.11 -5.51
CA MET A 1 -18.91 8.00 -4.53
C MET A 1 -18.70 6.63 -5.19
N VAL A 2 -19.42 6.30 -6.28
CA VAL A 2 -19.19 5.04 -7.03
C VAL A 2 -17.78 4.99 -7.63
N SER A 3 -17.33 6.08 -8.26
CA SER A 3 -15.97 6.18 -8.82
C SER A 3 -14.85 5.96 -7.78
N SER A 4 -14.99 6.56 -6.59
CA SER A 4 -14.02 6.39 -5.50
C SER A 4 -13.98 4.96 -4.94
N LEU A 5 -15.11 4.25 -4.96
CA LEU A 5 -15.17 2.84 -4.56
C LEU A 5 -14.51 1.94 -5.61
N THR A 6 -14.80 2.17 -6.89
CA THR A 6 -14.17 1.43 -8.00
C THR A 6 -12.65 1.60 -7.98
N THR A 7 -12.16 2.83 -7.77
CA THR A 7 -10.72 3.08 -7.59
C THR A 7 -10.15 2.29 -6.43
N ALA A 8 -10.81 2.32 -5.27
CA ALA A 8 -10.38 1.56 -4.08
C ALA A 8 -10.31 0.05 -4.34
N LEU A 9 -11.28 -0.52 -5.08
CA LEU A 9 -11.27 -1.94 -5.43
C LEU A 9 -10.16 -2.29 -6.42
N ASN A 10 -9.89 -1.41 -7.39
CA ASN A 10 -8.78 -1.60 -8.32
C ASN A 10 -7.43 -1.53 -7.60
N GLU A 11 -7.26 -0.60 -6.66
CA GLU A 11 -6.09 -0.50 -5.79
C GLU A 11 -5.88 -1.79 -4.97
N ILE A 12 -6.94 -2.35 -4.37
CA ILE A 12 -6.86 -3.63 -3.66
C ILE A 12 -6.41 -4.78 -4.57
N ARG A 13 -6.99 -4.88 -5.78
CA ARG A 13 -6.57 -5.91 -6.76
C ARG A 13 -5.10 -5.76 -7.16
N ALA A 14 -4.61 -4.54 -7.32
CA ALA A 14 -3.20 -4.29 -7.60
C ALA A 14 -2.33 -4.77 -6.43
N ILE A 15 -2.72 -4.47 -5.18
CA ILE A 15 -2.01 -4.96 -3.99
C ILE A 15 -1.94 -6.50 -3.98
N GLU A 16 -3.05 -7.19 -4.25
CA GLU A 16 -3.10 -8.65 -4.31
C GLU A 16 -2.17 -9.23 -5.39
N GLN A 17 -2.15 -8.64 -6.59
CA GLN A 17 -1.26 -9.04 -7.67
C GLN A 17 0.21 -8.87 -7.28
N HIS A 18 0.55 -7.70 -6.74
CA HIS A 18 1.92 -7.40 -6.32
C HIS A 18 2.39 -8.26 -5.14
N ILE A 19 1.49 -8.70 -4.25
CA ILE A 19 1.82 -9.73 -3.24
C ILE A 19 2.33 -11.00 -3.91
N THR A 20 1.71 -11.47 -4.99
CA THR A 20 2.20 -12.66 -5.69
C THR A 20 3.52 -12.40 -6.42
N MET A 21 3.74 -11.18 -6.92
CA MET A 21 4.98 -10.80 -7.60
C MET A 21 6.16 -10.67 -6.64
N VAL A 22 5.94 -10.13 -5.42
CA VAL A 22 7.02 -9.96 -4.43
C VAL A 22 7.55 -11.32 -3.99
N ASP A 23 6.70 -12.34 -3.90
CA ASP A 23 7.08 -13.68 -3.47
C ASP A 23 7.95 -14.44 -4.50
N ASP A 24 8.09 -13.92 -5.75
CA ASP A 24 9.02 -14.42 -6.77
C ASP A 24 10.28 -13.51 -6.85
N PRO A 25 11.44 -13.95 -6.35
CA PRO A 25 12.64 -13.13 -6.33
C PRO A 25 13.19 -12.74 -7.71
N VAL A 26 12.94 -13.56 -8.73
CA VAL A 26 13.41 -13.27 -10.10
C VAL A 26 12.56 -12.16 -10.70
N GLN A 27 11.24 -12.27 -10.61
CA GLN A 27 10.32 -11.24 -11.07
C GLN A 27 10.51 -9.94 -10.27
N TYR A 28 10.64 -10.04 -8.95
CA TYR A 28 10.67 -8.86 -8.10
C TYR A 28 11.95 -8.04 -8.24
N ARG A 29 13.08 -8.67 -8.61
CA ARG A 29 14.30 -7.95 -8.99
C ARG A 29 14.12 -7.06 -10.22
N VAL A 30 13.27 -7.48 -11.16
CA VAL A 30 12.94 -6.65 -12.35
C VAL A 30 12.15 -5.42 -11.92
N VAL A 31 11.15 -5.59 -11.06
CA VAL A 31 10.39 -4.47 -10.47
C VAL A 31 11.34 -3.52 -9.75
N ASN A 32 12.18 -4.02 -8.85
CA ASN A 32 13.13 -3.18 -8.12
C ASN A 32 14.05 -2.36 -9.05
N ARG A 33 14.52 -2.97 -10.16
CA ARG A 33 15.35 -2.28 -11.15
C ARG A 33 14.60 -1.17 -11.89
N ALA A 34 13.29 -1.31 -12.10
CA ALA A 34 12.47 -0.28 -12.71
C ALA A 34 12.31 0.97 -11.81
N TYR A 35 12.47 0.80 -10.49
CA TYR A 35 12.42 1.87 -9.50
C TYR A 35 13.84 2.28 -9.06
N SER A 36 14.74 2.55 -10.02
CA SER A 36 16.16 2.82 -9.75
C SER A 36 16.48 4.20 -9.16
N LEU A 37 15.58 5.18 -9.32
CA LEU A 37 15.80 6.54 -8.83
C LEU A 37 15.40 6.66 -7.35
N PRO A 38 16.22 7.31 -6.48
CA PRO A 38 15.90 7.45 -5.05
C PRO A 38 14.53 8.07 -4.77
N LYS A 39 14.04 8.98 -5.62
CA LYS A 39 12.70 9.60 -5.50
C LYS A 39 11.54 8.60 -5.64
N ASN A 40 11.80 7.46 -6.28
CA ASN A 40 10.84 6.37 -6.49
C ASN A 40 10.98 5.28 -5.41
N CYS A 41 11.85 5.48 -4.42
CA CYS A 41 12.10 4.54 -3.33
C CYS A 41 11.81 5.18 -1.98
N ARG A 42 11.57 4.35 -0.97
CA ARG A 42 11.48 4.77 0.42
C ARG A 42 12.16 3.75 1.32
N ALA A 43 13.14 4.21 2.10
CA ALA A 43 14.01 3.35 2.91
C ALA A 43 14.70 2.25 2.08
N GLY A 44 15.22 2.61 0.90
CA GLY A 44 15.91 1.67 0.02
C GLY A 44 15.02 0.69 -0.76
N LEU A 45 13.71 0.68 -0.50
CA LEU A 45 12.75 -0.20 -1.15
C LEU A 45 11.95 0.54 -2.23
N PRO A 46 11.56 -0.14 -3.32
CA PRO A 46 10.79 0.47 -4.39
C PRO A 46 9.41 0.86 -3.88
N MET A 47 8.96 2.08 -4.20
CA MET A 47 7.59 2.51 -3.99
C MET A 47 6.72 2.05 -5.16
N ASP A 48 6.61 0.73 -5.31
CA ASP A 48 5.80 0.05 -6.31
C ASP A 48 4.29 0.34 -6.16
N GLU A 49 3.48 -0.13 -7.11
CA GLU A 49 2.03 0.12 -7.11
C GLU A 49 1.35 -0.37 -5.83
N ALA A 50 1.77 -1.49 -5.23
CA ALA A 50 1.20 -1.94 -3.96
C ALA A 50 1.42 -0.92 -2.84
N ARG A 51 2.64 -0.40 -2.70
CA ARG A 51 2.94 0.60 -1.67
C ARG A 51 2.27 1.93 -1.96
N GLN A 52 2.17 2.33 -3.23
CA GLN A 52 1.44 3.52 -3.64
C GLN A 52 -0.06 3.38 -3.33
N ALA A 53 -0.66 2.23 -3.64
CA ALA A 53 -2.06 1.93 -3.35
C ALA A 53 -2.33 1.92 -1.84
N LEU A 54 -1.49 1.26 -1.03
CA LEU A 54 -1.61 1.26 0.43
C LEU A 54 -1.50 2.68 1.01
N ALA A 55 -0.57 3.49 0.51
CA ALA A 55 -0.43 4.89 0.92
C ALA A 55 -1.65 5.74 0.50
N SER A 56 -2.19 5.52 -0.71
CA SER A 56 -3.42 6.15 -1.21
C SER A 56 -4.61 5.82 -0.31
N HIS A 57 -4.78 4.55 0.07
CA HIS A 57 -5.83 4.12 1.01
C HIS A 57 -5.68 4.79 2.38
N GLN A 58 -4.47 4.83 2.95
CA GLN A 58 -4.23 5.52 4.23
C GLN A 58 -4.58 7.01 4.15
N ALA A 59 -4.17 7.69 3.08
CA ALA A 59 -4.47 9.10 2.89
C ALA A 59 -5.99 9.35 2.73
N ARG A 60 -6.69 8.50 1.97
CA ARG A 60 -8.14 8.59 1.79
C ARG A 60 -8.90 8.41 3.10
N LEU A 61 -8.49 7.43 3.91
CA LEU A 61 -9.05 7.21 5.24
C LEU A 61 -8.75 8.39 6.19
N GLY A 62 -7.52 8.90 6.18
CA GLY A 62 -7.15 10.08 6.98
C GLY A 62 -7.86 11.37 6.55
N ASN A 63 -8.28 11.47 5.29
CA ASN A 63 -9.14 12.57 4.84
C ASN A 63 -10.60 12.37 5.27
N MET A 64 -11.09 11.13 5.29
CA MET A 64 -12.43 10.81 5.76
C MET A 64 -12.59 11.11 7.26
N ASP A 65 -11.58 10.81 8.05
CA ASP A 65 -11.49 11.09 9.50
C ASP A 65 -11.62 12.59 9.87
N LYS A 66 -11.34 13.50 8.92
CA LYS A 66 -11.53 14.96 9.10
C LYS A 66 -12.99 15.39 8.98
N SER A 67 -13.88 14.51 8.55
CA SER A 67 -15.31 14.78 8.41
C SER A 67 -15.99 14.77 9.77
N ARG A 68 -17.18 15.37 9.86
CA ARG A 68 -18.00 15.29 11.08
C ARG A 68 -18.67 13.92 11.15
N LEU A 69 -17.95 12.99 11.76
CA LEU A 69 -18.36 11.60 12.00
C LEU A 69 -18.68 11.40 13.48
N ASP A 70 -19.57 10.45 13.77
CA ASP A 70 -19.76 9.99 15.14
C ASP A 70 -18.59 9.11 15.62
N ASP A 71 -18.61 8.74 16.90
CA ASP A 71 -17.51 7.99 17.51
C ASP A 71 -17.40 6.55 16.96
N GLU A 72 -18.51 5.94 16.53
CA GLU A 72 -18.52 4.60 15.95
C GLU A 72 -17.89 4.61 14.56
N GLU A 73 -18.30 5.56 13.71
CA GLU A 73 -17.74 5.79 12.38
C GLU A 73 -16.23 6.08 12.44
N LYS A 74 -15.80 6.90 13.39
CA LYS A 74 -14.37 7.16 13.64
C LYS A 74 -13.62 5.89 14.05
N GLY A 75 -14.19 5.11 14.96
CA GLY A 75 -13.61 3.82 15.37
C GLY A 75 -13.40 2.87 14.19
N ILE A 76 -14.34 2.83 13.24
CA ILE A 76 -14.21 2.04 12.01
C ILE A 76 -13.07 2.56 11.13
N ILE A 77 -12.95 3.88 10.95
CA ILE A 77 -11.87 4.46 10.14
C ILE A 77 -10.50 4.18 10.76
N ASP A 78 -10.37 4.34 12.07
CA ASP A 78 -9.12 4.08 12.78
C ASP A 78 -8.69 2.62 12.68
N ALA A 79 -9.62 1.68 12.87
CA ALA A 79 -9.35 0.26 12.66
C ALA A 79 -8.85 -0.02 11.22
N ARG A 80 -9.50 0.59 10.21
CA ARG A 80 -9.09 0.44 8.81
C ARG A 80 -7.72 1.06 8.54
N ARG A 81 -7.40 2.22 9.13
CA ARG A 81 -6.07 2.84 9.01
C ARG A 81 -4.99 1.97 9.63
N ALA A 82 -5.24 1.40 10.81
CA ALA A 82 -4.33 0.47 11.47
C ALA A 82 -4.04 -0.76 10.60
N VAL A 83 -5.07 -1.33 9.97
CA VAL A 83 -4.92 -2.45 9.02
C VAL A 83 -4.06 -2.04 7.81
N MET A 84 -4.34 -0.91 7.17
CA MET A 84 -3.56 -0.45 6.01
C MET A 84 -2.10 -0.14 6.38
N GLN A 85 -1.85 0.33 7.59
CA GLN A 85 -0.50 0.55 8.10
C GLN A 85 0.23 -0.77 8.38
N ALA A 86 -0.45 -1.75 8.97
CA ALA A 86 0.10 -3.09 9.17
C ALA A 86 0.42 -3.75 7.82
N ALA A 87 -0.50 -3.70 6.86
CA ALA A 87 -0.29 -4.22 5.51
C ALA A 87 0.91 -3.57 4.81
N GLY A 88 1.05 -2.24 4.88
CA GLY A 88 2.21 -1.53 4.32
C GLY A 88 3.54 -1.95 4.95
N ARG A 89 3.58 -2.17 6.27
CA ARG A 89 4.78 -2.66 6.97
C ARG A 89 5.12 -4.10 6.58
N LEU A 90 4.12 -4.98 6.52
CA LEU A 90 4.30 -6.38 6.13
C LEU A 90 4.78 -6.50 4.69
N TYR A 91 4.18 -5.73 3.78
CA TYR A 91 4.59 -5.74 2.38
C TYR A 91 6.02 -5.22 2.22
N ALA A 92 6.38 -4.10 2.88
CA ALA A 92 7.76 -3.61 2.88
C ALA A 92 8.76 -4.65 3.42
N ALA A 93 8.40 -5.37 4.49
CA ALA A 93 9.24 -6.44 5.03
C ALA A 93 9.43 -7.59 4.03
N ARG A 94 8.39 -7.95 3.26
CA ARG A 94 8.52 -8.94 2.16
C ARG A 94 9.45 -8.47 1.07
N GLN A 95 9.33 -7.20 0.64
CA GLN A 95 10.24 -6.62 -0.35
C GLN A 95 11.69 -6.72 0.14
N SER A 96 11.95 -6.33 1.39
CA SER A 96 13.26 -6.43 2.04
C SER A 96 13.80 -7.86 2.04
N ALA A 97 13.00 -8.82 2.50
CA ALA A 97 13.39 -10.22 2.57
C ALA A 97 13.78 -10.78 1.19
N VAL A 98 13.03 -10.41 0.14
CA VAL A 98 13.25 -10.93 -1.22
C VAL A 98 14.41 -10.24 -1.93
N LEU A 99 14.63 -8.95 -1.66
CA LEU A 99 15.75 -8.20 -2.22
C LEU A 99 17.04 -8.39 -1.43
N GLY A 100 16.98 -8.92 -0.21
CA GLY A 100 18.13 -9.14 0.66
C GLY A 100 18.67 -7.86 1.29
N VAL A 101 17.79 -6.91 1.64
CA VAL A 101 18.12 -5.58 2.21
C VAL A 101 17.38 -5.29 3.51
#